data_AF-A0A932MSP4-F1
#
_entry.id   AF-A0A932MSP4-F1
#
_cell.length_a   1.000
_cell.length_b   1.000
_cell.length_c   1.000
_cell.angle_alpha   90.00
_cell.angle_beta   90.00
_cell.angle_gamma   90.00
#
_symmetry.space_group_name_H-M   'P 1'
#
loop_
_entity.id
_entity.type
_entity.pdbx_description
1 polymer ?
#
loop_
_entity_poly.entity_id
_entity_poly.type
_entity_poly.pdbx_seq_one_letter_code
_entity_poly.pdbx_strand_id
1 'polypeptide(L)'
;MKKSISINHRLLFYGAWILLGILQAGLTGLRDDEAYYRIYSFFPARGYFDHPPFVAMFVKAGMYLFPGAFGIRFFFLLFHILTVYFLEKLLPVKNPFLFYAILVSMALIQLGGFMAAPDTLLIFFTALFFYLYKLFTQKANWLNTINLGFAAAALIYSKYHGVLVLLFTLLSDRYLFRNYKVYVAGLLALGLYMPHLYWQYQHDWVSFRYHLFESNVNPYKISYSLNYLLGQLLLAGPLAGFILLPAAFSYKPQRRVEWALYYTMAGTYLFFLLSSFRGKVEANWPFHAFVPVIVLSFSYLAENDKWRKILFRLVPVTLLLVTVTRVIMIGDIVPWKPVKKEFHAWKDWPRQMREKTGGIPVVFNSSYQQASQYGFSSGQVAYSLNYYRGRKNQFNFIPLEIFLLGQPVYYFDSYNLPDFRDTIHTPAGNFGYRYDSFFVSFPKIEFIPSASSWRARAGQSLSLNGTVRMPYRYGLFIGDTKAELKDTLRIAVFNKKGWVKDIMTPARVKEVFAAQSFQLNIDPALPPGRYELMFALNCGFYPPTANSKKIPLIIY
;
A
#
# COMPACT_ATOMS: atom_id res chain seq x y z
N MET A 1 -20.47 39.31 16.14
CA MET A 1 -20.09 38.05 15.45
C MET A 1 -19.94 38.18 13.93
N LYS A 2 -20.95 38.60 13.14
CA LYS A 2 -20.88 38.65 11.66
C LYS A 2 -19.70 39.46 11.07
N LYS A 3 -19.32 40.60 11.68
CA LYS A 3 -18.22 41.47 11.22
C LYS A 3 -16.81 40.93 11.54
N SER A 4 -16.68 40.07 12.56
CA SER A 4 -15.40 39.41 12.92
C SER A 4 -15.13 38.19 12.03
N ILE A 5 -16.18 37.47 11.65
CA ILE A 5 -16.09 36.33 10.72
C ILE A 5 -15.62 36.80 9.32
N SER A 6 -15.99 38.01 8.88
CA SER A 6 -15.55 38.52 7.56
C SER A 6 -14.07 38.90 7.49
N ILE A 7 -13.43 39.24 8.61
CA ILE A 7 -12.01 39.66 8.64
C ILE A 7 -11.08 38.44 8.82
N ASN A 8 -11.52 37.40 9.54
CA ASN A 8 -10.68 36.26 9.93
C ASN A 8 -11.11 34.89 9.35
N HIS A 9 -11.98 34.85 8.33
CA HIS A 9 -12.51 33.59 7.78
C HIS A 9 -11.43 32.58 7.38
N ARG A 10 -10.28 33.03 6.86
CA ARG A 10 -9.18 32.15 6.44
C ARG A 10 -8.51 31.50 7.64
N LEU A 11 -8.22 32.28 8.67
CA LEU A 11 -7.66 31.75 9.91
C LEU A 11 -8.62 30.77 10.57
N LEU A 12 -9.92 31.08 10.60
CA LEU A 12 -10.95 30.18 11.14
C LEU A 12 -11.05 28.88 10.35
N PHE A 13 -11.06 28.95 9.01
CA PHE A 13 -11.15 27.77 8.16
C PHE A 13 -9.94 26.86 8.33
N TYR A 14 -8.73 27.40 8.19
CA TYR A 14 -7.50 26.61 8.35
C TYR A 14 -7.32 26.12 9.79
N GLY A 15 -7.65 26.94 10.79
CA GLY A 15 -7.62 26.55 12.20
C GLY A 15 -8.57 25.40 12.50
N ALA A 16 -9.82 25.46 12.02
CA ALA A 16 -10.78 24.37 12.16
C ALA A 16 -10.32 23.11 11.42
N TRP A 17 -9.77 23.25 10.20
CA TRP A 17 -9.24 22.14 9.41
C TRP A 17 -8.10 21.41 10.13
N ILE A 18 -7.16 22.17 10.69
CA ILE A 18 -6.03 21.64 11.47
C ILE A 18 -6.54 20.96 12.73
N LEU A 19 -7.40 21.62 13.52
CA LEU A 19 -7.91 21.09 14.77
C LEU A 19 -8.67 19.77 14.55
N LEU A 20 -9.58 19.73 13.58
CA LEU A 20 -10.31 18.51 13.23
C LEU A 20 -9.39 17.40 12.73
N GLY A 21 -8.31 17.75 12.01
CA GLY A 21 -7.29 16.82 11.58
C GLY A 21 -6.50 16.22 12.74
N ILE A 22 -6.06 17.05 13.70
CA ILE A 22 -5.35 16.62 14.92
C ILE A 22 -6.25 15.70 15.76
N LEU A 23 -7.50 16.10 15.98
CA LEU A 23 -8.47 15.31 16.75
C LEU A 23 -8.68 13.93 16.11
N GLN A 24 -8.91 13.85 14.78
CA GLN A 24 -9.04 12.55 14.12
C GLN A 24 -7.76 11.72 14.17
N ALA A 25 -6.60 12.35 13.92
CA ALA A 25 -5.33 11.65 13.92
C ALA A 25 -5.01 11.00 15.27
N GLY A 26 -5.37 11.65 16.38
CA GLY A 26 -5.14 11.15 17.74
C GLY A 26 -6.20 10.18 18.26
N LEU A 27 -7.48 10.36 17.87
CA LEU A 27 -8.60 9.63 18.48
C LEU A 27 -9.10 8.44 17.67
N THR A 28 -8.79 8.36 16.37
CA THR A 28 -9.21 7.23 15.51
C THR A 28 -8.21 6.07 15.62
N GLY A 29 -8.69 4.83 15.72
CA GLY A 29 -7.83 3.63 15.69
C GLY A 29 -7.00 3.52 14.40
N LEU A 30 -5.88 2.80 14.44
CA LEU A 30 -5.08 2.57 13.22
C LEU A 30 -5.81 1.67 12.24
N ARG A 31 -5.68 2.01 10.96
CA ARG A 31 -6.06 1.10 9.86
C ARG A 31 -4.96 0.07 9.62
N ASP A 32 -5.34 -1.04 9.00
CA ASP A 32 -4.43 -2.15 8.72
C ASP A 32 -3.17 -1.71 7.95
N ASP A 33 -3.35 -0.86 6.94
CA ASP A 33 -2.25 -0.32 6.14
C ASP A 33 -1.32 0.58 6.98
N GLU A 34 -1.85 1.40 7.90
CA GLU A 34 -1.03 2.28 8.74
C GLU A 34 -0.19 1.47 9.73
N ALA A 35 -0.79 0.44 10.33
CA ALA A 35 -0.07 -0.50 11.19
C ALA A 35 1.03 -1.23 10.40
N TYR A 36 0.77 -1.56 9.14
CA TYR A 36 1.74 -2.22 8.26
C TYR A 36 2.87 -1.29 7.81
N TYR A 37 2.60 -0.02 7.47
CA TYR A 37 3.66 0.96 7.17
C TYR A 37 4.49 1.33 8.39
N ARG A 38 3.95 1.19 9.61
CA ARG A 38 4.76 1.24 10.83
C ARG A 38 5.80 0.12 10.86
N ILE A 39 5.52 -1.07 10.34
CA ILE A 39 6.55 -2.13 10.24
C ILE A 39 7.68 -1.68 9.30
N TYR A 40 7.37 -0.95 8.22
CA TYR A 40 8.36 -0.46 7.28
C TYR A 40 9.32 0.53 7.96
N SER A 41 8.81 1.34 8.88
CA SER A 41 9.56 2.37 9.59
C SER A 41 10.66 1.81 10.51
N PHE A 42 10.47 0.59 11.02
CA PHE A 42 11.49 -0.12 11.82
C PHE A 42 12.65 -0.65 10.98
N PHE A 43 12.43 -0.85 9.68
CA PHE A 43 13.45 -1.36 8.75
C PHE A 43 13.64 -0.37 7.58
N PRO A 44 14.32 0.77 7.78
CA PRO A 44 14.59 1.75 6.73
C PRO A 44 15.27 1.10 5.53
N ALA A 45 14.67 1.25 4.36
CA ALA A 45 15.19 0.73 3.11
C ALA A 45 15.00 1.74 1.99
N ARG A 46 15.71 1.54 0.87
CA ARG A 46 15.57 2.36 -0.35
C ARG A 46 14.31 2.00 -1.15
N GLY A 47 13.64 0.91 -0.80
CA GLY A 47 12.35 0.49 -1.34
C GLY A 47 11.69 -0.56 -0.44
N TYR A 48 10.40 -0.78 -0.66
CA TYR A 48 9.59 -1.76 0.05
C TYR A 48 8.75 -2.55 -0.94
N PHE A 49 8.20 -3.69 -0.52
CA PHE A 49 7.44 -4.59 -1.39
C PHE A 49 6.33 -3.86 -2.16
N ASP A 50 5.48 -3.10 -1.49
CA ASP A 50 4.33 -2.44 -2.11
C ASP A 50 4.61 -1.01 -2.61
N HIS A 51 5.51 -0.27 -1.96
CA HIS A 51 5.65 1.18 -2.16
C HIS A 51 7.09 1.68 -2.12
N PRO A 52 7.37 2.85 -2.73
CA PRO A 52 8.63 3.54 -2.52
C PRO A 52 8.75 4.10 -1.08
N PRO A 53 9.95 4.54 -0.66
CA PRO A 53 10.29 4.71 0.75
C PRO A 53 9.62 5.85 1.52
N PHE A 54 8.95 6.81 0.87
CA PHE A 54 8.45 8.00 1.57
C PHE A 54 7.42 7.70 2.65
N VAL A 55 6.52 6.74 2.43
CA VAL A 55 5.53 6.36 3.44
C VAL A 55 6.22 5.91 4.73
N ALA A 56 7.22 5.03 4.62
CA ALA A 56 7.98 4.53 5.76
C ALA A 56 8.83 5.63 6.42
N MET A 57 9.47 6.48 5.62
CA MET A 57 10.29 7.60 6.09
C MET A 57 9.48 8.58 6.93
N PHE A 58 8.31 9.00 6.45
CA PHE A 58 7.47 9.97 7.17
C PHE A 58 6.75 9.37 8.37
N VAL A 59 6.36 8.08 8.31
CA VAL A 59 5.91 7.35 9.50
C VAL A 59 7.03 7.32 10.56
N LYS A 60 8.26 6.98 10.17
CA LYS A 60 9.41 6.94 11.09
C LYS A 60 9.67 8.30 11.73
N ALA A 61 9.74 9.35 10.91
CA ALA A 61 9.99 10.71 11.37
C ALA A 61 8.89 11.19 12.33
N GLY A 62 7.63 10.87 12.05
CA GLY A 62 6.52 11.25 12.91
C GLY A 62 6.53 10.49 14.25
N MET A 63 6.84 9.18 14.23
CA MET A 63 7.01 8.37 15.44
C MET A 63 8.21 8.80 16.32
N TYR A 64 9.21 9.45 15.74
CA TYR A 64 10.31 10.05 16.49
C TYR A 64 9.87 11.30 17.26
N LEU A 65 8.91 12.07 16.72
CA LEU A 65 8.43 13.31 17.32
C LEU A 65 7.30 13.07 18.33
N PHE A 66 6.40 12.13 18.05
CA PHE A 66 5.25 11.83 18.89
C PHE A 66 5.01 10.32 18.99
N PRO A 67 4.52 9.81 20.14
CA PRO A 67 4.18 8.41 20.29
C PRO A 67 2.82 8.06 19.67
N GLY A 68 2.55 6.75 19.57
CA GLY A 68 1.22 6.21 19.24
C GLY A 68 0.75 6.49 17.80
N ALA A 69 -0.57 6.42 17.60
CA ALA A 69 -1.20 6.60 16.30
C ALA A 69 -0.99 8.01 15.72
N PHE A 70 -0.94 9.03 16.60
CA PHE A 70 -0.69 10.40 16.19
C PHE A 70 0.70 10.57 15.56
N GLY A 71 1.74 9.98 16.17
CA GLY A 71 3.10 9.99 15.60
C GLY A 71 3.15 9.43 14.20
N ILE A 72 2.50 8.29 13.94
CA ILE A 72 2.44 7.65 12.62
C ILE A 72 1.84 8.58 11.55
N ARG A 73 0.87 9.42 11.95
CA ARG A 73 0.07 10.28 11.08
C ARG A 73 0.57 11.72 10.98
N PHE A 74 1.46 12.16 11.86
CA PHE A 74 1.83 13.56 12.04
C PHE A 74 2.24 14.27 10.73
N PHE A 75 3.20 13.70 10.00
CA PHE A 75 3.65 14.29 8.73
C PHE A 75 2.59 14.22 7.62
N PHE A 76 1.73 13.20 7.62
CA PHE A 76 0.65 13.09 6.64
C PHE A 76 -0.41 14.18 6.86
N LEU A 77 -0.74 14.46 8.12
CA LEU A 77 -1.57 15.60 8.49
C LEU A 77 -0.93 16.93 8.08
N LEU A 78 0.38 17.10 8.30
CA LEU A 78 1.11 18.30 7.86
C LEU A 78 1.05 18.46 6.33
N PHE A 79 1.36 17.41 5.57
CA PHE A 79 1.28 17.44 4.11
C PHE A 79 -0.13 17.68 3.60
N HIS A 80 -1.13 17.19 4.31
CA HIS A 80 -2.52 17.46 4.00
C HIS A 80 -2.89 18.94 4.19
N ILE A 81 -2.42 19.59 5.25
CA ILE A 81 -2.58 21.05 5.45
C ILE A 81 -1.87 21.82 4.33
N LEU A 82 -0.64 21.42 3.98
CA LEU A 82 0.12 22.03 2.90
C LEU A 82 -0.53 21.78 1.52
N THR A 83 -1.22 20.66 1.35
CA THR A 83 -2.00 20.35 0.13
C THR A 83 -3.08 21.42 -0.06
N VAL A 84 -3.85 21.74 0.99
CA VAL A 84 -4.87 22.79 0.95
C VAL A 84 -4.25 24.14 0.57
N TYR A 85 -3.09 24.46 1.13
CA TYR A 85 -2.35 25.69 0.77
C TYR A 85 -1.94 25.71 -0.71
N PHE A 86 -1.34 24.64 -1.24
CA PHE A 86 -0.93 24.60 -2.65
C PHE A 86 -2.11 24.58 -3.62
N LEU A 87 -3.22 23.93 -3.26
CA LEU A 87 -4.47 24.00 -4.03
C LEU A 87 -4.97 25.45 -4.15
N GLU A 88 -4.97 26.22 -3.06
CA GLU A 88 -5.36 27.63 -3.08
C GLU A 88 -4.43 28.46 -4.00
N LYS A 89 -3.13 28.14 -4.05
CA LYS A 89 -2.15 28.81 -4.93
C LYS A 89 -2.28 28.46 -6.41
N LEU A 90 -2.93 27.35 -6.75
CA LEU A 90 -3.18 26.94 -8.13
C LEU A 90 -4.32 27.74 -8.76
N LEU A 91 -5.28 28.22 -7.97
CA LEU A 91 -6.50 28.88 -8.46
C LEU A 91 -6.20 30.13 -9.33
N PRO A 92 -6.97 30.36 -10.41
CA PRO A 92 -6.86 31.56 -11.25
C PRO A 92 -7.28 32.84 -10.53
N VAL A 93 -8.35 32.76 -9.75
CA VAL A 93 -9.02 33.90 -9.13
C VAL A 93 -9.23 33.67 -7.63
N LYS A 94 -9.29 34.75 -6.85
CA LYS A 94 -9.54 34.67 -5.42
C LYS A 94 -11.05 34.58 -5.16
N ASN A 95 -11.51 33.40 -4.74
CA ASN A 95 -12.85 33.21 -4.19
C ASN A 95 -12.77 32.21 -3.02
N PRO A 96 -12.42 32.68 -1.80
CA PRO A 96 -12.16 31.78 -0.68
C PRO A 96 -13.38 30.94 -0.29
N PHE A 97 -14.59 31.49 -0.35
CA PHE A 97 -15.80 30.74 0.02
C PHE A 97 -16.14 29.63 -0.96
N LEU A 98 -15.96 29.85 -2.26
CA LEU A 98 -16.11 28.78 -3.26
C LEU A 98 -15.05 27.69 -3.05
N PHE A 99 -13.81 28.09 -2.76
CA PHE A 99 -12.74 27.14 -2.46
C PHE A 99 -13.06 26.30 -1.22
N TYR A 100 -13.51 26.92 -0.13
CA TYR A 100 -13.93 26.21 1.08
C TYR A 100 -15.09 25.27 0.78
N ALA A 101 -16.11 25.74 0.04
CA ALA A 101 -17.27 24.93 -0.34
C ALA A 101 -16.85 23.65 -1.08
N ILE A 102 -15.92 23.75 -2.04
CA ILE A 102 -15.40 22.57 -2.75
C ILE A 102 -14.69 21.63 -1.79
N LEU A 103 -13.76 22.13 -0.97
CA LEU A 103 -12.98 21.28 -0.04
C LEU A 103 -13.88 20.56 0.99
N VAL A 104 -14.84 21.27 1.59
CA VAL A 104 -15.77 20.67 2.57
C VAL A 104 -16.84 19.79 1.92
N SER A 105 -16.94 19.82 0.59
CA SER A 105 -17.79 18.93 -0.18
C SER A 105 -17.08 17.64 -0.61
N MET A 106 -15.75 17.60 -0.59
CA MET A 106 -14.98 16.40 -0.91
C MET A 106 -14.74 15.57 0.36
N ALA A 107 -15.56 14.53 0.56
CA ALA A 107 -15.49 13.67 1.74
C ALA A 107 -14.10 13.04 1.93
N LEU A 108 -13.46 12.59 0.84
CA LEU A 108 -12.13 11.99 0.92
C LEU A 108 -11.07 12.97 1.43
N ILE A 109 -11.07 14.22 0.94
CA ILE A 109 -10.10 15.22 1.36
C ILE A 109 -10.23 15.47 2.86
N GLN A 110 -11.45 15.46 3.41
CA GLN A 110 -11.67 15.62 4.84
C GLN A 110 -11.33 14.37 5.68
N LEU A 111 -11.73 13.20 5.22
CA LEU A 111 -11.68 11.95 6.01
C LEU A 111 -10.38 11.17 5.80
N GLY A 112 -9.73 11.30 4.64
CA GLY A 112 -8.49 10.60 4.30
C GLY A 112 -7.23 11.42 4.60
N GLY A 113 -7.35 12.74 4.72
CA GLY A 113 -6.21 13.66 4.83
C GLY A 113 -5.30 13.45 6.05
N PHE A 114 -5.80 12.83 7.12
CA PHE A 114 -4.98 12.52 8.30
C PHE A 114 -4.34 11.12 8.26
N MET A 115 -4.74 10.26 7.32
CA MET A 115 -4.29 8.86 7.29
C MET A 115 -2.85 8.77 6.79
N ALA A 116 -2.07 7.90 7.43
CA ALA A 116 -0.72 7.57 7.02
C ALA A 116 -0.71 6.64 5.80
N ALA A 117 -1.06 7.18 4.64
CA ALA A 117 -1.17 6.44 3.39
C ALA A 117 -0.29 7.07 2.28
N PRO A 118 0.25 6.27 1.35
CA PRO A 118 0.94 6.77 0.16
C PRO A 118 0.09 7.75 -0.65
N ASP A 119 -1.24 7.59 -0.63
CA ASP A 119 -2.18 8.46 -1.33
C ASP A 119 -2.17 9.91 -0.81
N THR A 120 -2.07 10.10 0.51
CA THR A 120 -1.99 11.44 1.11
C THR A 120 -0.74 12.18 0.64
N LEU A 121 0.40 11.47 0.56
CA LEU A 121 1.65 12.01 0.01
C LEU A 121 1.52 12.30 -1.48
N LEU A 122 0.90 11.39 -2.24
CA LEU A 122 0.74 11.53 -3.68
C LEU A 122 -0.10 12.77 -4.02
N ILE A 123 -1.22 13.02 -3.32
CA ILE A 123 -2.04 14.22 -3.51
C ILE A 123 -1.21 15.48 -3.20
N PHE A 124 -0.47 15.48 -2.09
CA PHE A 124 0.40 16.61 -1.71
C PHE A 124 1.46 16.91 -2.78
N PHE A 125 2.24 15.90 -3.17
CA PHE A 125 3.30 16.08 -4.18
C PHE A 125 2.73 16.38 -5.56
N THR A 126 1.50 15.97 -5.88
CA THR A 126 0.81 16.36 -7.11
C THR A 126 0.48 17.86 -7.09
N ALA A 127 -0.09 18.37 -5.98
CA ALA A 127 -0.38 19.79 -5.83
C ALA A 127 0.89 20.65 -5.84
N LEU A 128 1.94 20.21 -5.14
CA LEU A 128 3.25 20.86 -5.14
C LEU A 128 3.88 20.86 -6.54
N PHE A 129 3.85 19.72 -7.24
CA PHE A 129 4.37 19.59 -8.60
C PHE A 129 3.67 20.56 -9.55
N PHE A 130 2.34 20.62 -9.56
CA PHE A 130 1.62 21.56 -10.42
C PHE A 130 1.86 23.02 -10.05
N TYR A 131 2.03 23.32 -8.76
CA TYR A 131 2.38 24.67 -8.33
C TYR A 131 3.76 25.08 -8.85
N LEU A 132 4.75 24.21 -8.75
CA LEU A 132 6.10 24.47 -9.27
C LEU A 132 6.14 24.46 -10.81
N TYR A 133 5.32 23.63 -11.45
CA TYR A 133 5.12 23.65 -12.89
C TYR A 133 4.50 24.97 -13.38
N LYS A 134 3.53 25.53 -12.63
CA LYS A 134 2.99 26.88 -12.87
C LYS A 134 4.11 27.93 -12.80
N LEU A 135 4.96 27.89 -11.78
CA LEU A 135 6.09 28.83 -11.67
C LEU A 135 7.11 28.65 -12.81
N PHE A 136 7.42 27.41 -13.19
CA PHE A 136 8.33 27.10 -14.29
C PHE A 136 7.80 27.59 -15.64
N THR A 137 6.52 27.36 -15.93
CA THR A 137 5.88 27.81 -17.18
C THR A 137 5.77 29.34 -17.27
N GLN A 138 5.70 30.04 -16.13
CA GLN A 138 5.78 31.50 -16.06
C GLN A 138 7.22 32.02 -16.25
N LYS A 139 8.19 31.38 -15.59
CA LYS A 139 9.61 31.74 -15.68
C LYS A 139 10.50 30.51 -15.53
N ALA A 140 11.09 30.05 -16.64
CA ALA A 140 12.00 28.91 -16.66
C ALA A 140 13.43 29.30 -16.21
N ASN A 141 13.60 29.71 -14.94
CA ASN A 141 14.91 29.96 -14.33
C ASN A 141 15.45 28.70 -13.62
N TRP A 142 16.70 28.74 -13.15
CA TRP A 142 17.35 27.60 -12.49
C TRP A 142 16.63 27.15 -11.21
N LEU A 143 16.18 28.10 -10.37
CA LEU A 143 15.45 27.77 -9.15
C LEU A 143 14.17 26.96 -9.44
N ASN A 144 13.35 27.42 -10.38
CA ASN A 144 12.12 26.73 -10.77
C ASN A 144 12.41 25.38 -11.44
N THR A 145 13.50 25.28 -12.19
CA THR A 145 13.93 24.02 -12.83
C THR A 145 14.33 22.97 -11.80
N ILE A 146 15.16 23.36 -10.83
CA ILE A 146 15.64 22.48 -9.76
C ILE A 146 14.48 22.06 -8.86
N ASN A 147 13.62 23.00 -8.45
CA ASN A 147 12.44 22.71 -7.64
C ASN A 147 11.47 21.76 -8.37
N LEU A 148 11.27 21.94 -9.67
CA LEU A 148 10.45 21.03 -10.47
C LEU A 148 11.03 19.61 -10.50
N GLY A 149 12.36 19.47 -10.63
CA GLY A 149 13.04 18.17 -10.57
C GLY A 149 12.91 17.48 -9.21
N PHE A 150 13.07 18.22 -8.11
CA PHE A 150 12.83 17.70 -6.75
C PHE A 150 11.37 17.25 -6.57
N ALA A 151 10.41 18.06 -7.02
CA ALA A 151 9.00 17.71 -6.92
C ALA A 151 8.64 16.48 -7.77
N ALA A 152 9.22 16.35 -8.97
CA ALA A 152 9.02 15.18 -9.82
C ALA A 152 9.59 13.90 -9.17
N ALA A 153 10.79 13.95 -8.57
CA ALA A 153 11.33 12.82 -7.82
C ALA A 153 10.43 12.45 -6.63
N ALA A 154 10.08 13.46 -5.83
CA ALA A 154 9.27 13.29 -4.63
C ALA A 154 7.88 12.72 -4.94
N LEU A 155 7.32 13.10 -6.09
CA LEU A 155 6.05 12.58 -6.59
C LEU A 155 6.12 11.06 -6.87
N ILE A 156 7.18 10.59 -7.54
CA ILE A 156 7.34 9.14 -7.82
C ILE A 156 7.68 8.39 -6.53
N TYR A 157 8.47 8.99 -5.63
CA TYR A 157 8.76 8.44 -4.30
C TYR A 157 7.52 8.30 -3.41
N SER A 158 6.48 9.09 -3.63
CA SER A 158 5.24 8.98 -2.87
C SER A 158 4.43 7.73 -3.23
N LYS A 159 4.28 7.45 -4.54
CA LYS A 159 3.57 6.28 -5.10
C LYS A 159 3.88 6.16 -6.59
N TYR A 160 3.91 4.94 -7.13
CA TYR A 160 4.20 4.70 -8.55
C TYR A 160 3.23 5.41 -9.52
N HIS A 161 1.99 5.67 -9.10
CA HIS A 161 1.02 6.44 -9.91
C HIS A 161 1.47 7.90 -10.18
N GLY A 162 2.44 8.42 -9.43
CA GLY A 162 3.07 9.72 -9.72
C GLY A 162 3.66 9.82 -11.13
N VAL A 163 4.05 8.70 -11.74
CA VAL A 163 4.50 8.64 -13.14
C VAL A 163 3.40 9.08 -14.11
N LEU A 164 2.13 8.79 -13.82
CA LEU A 164 1.01 9.21 -14.65
C LEU A 164 0.88 10.74 -14.69
N VAL A 165 1.09 11.42 -13.57
CA VAL A 165 1.07 12.89 -13.50
C VAL A 165 2.16 13.49 -14.38
N LEU A 166 3.39 12.94 -14.32
CA LEU A 166 4.51 13.39 -15.15
C LEU A 166 4.23 13.14 -16.64
N LEU A 167 3.76 11.93 -16.98
CA LEU A 167 3.42 11.55 -18.35
C LEU A 167 2.37 12.49 -18.94
N PHE A 168 1.23 12.67 -18.27
CA PHE A 168 0.15 13.51 -18.78
C PHE A 168 0.49 14.99 -18.79
N THR A 169 1.37 15.45 -17.90
CA THR A 169 1.93 16.82 -17.97
C THR A 169 2.76 17.01 -19.24
N LEU A 170 3.63 16.06 -19.57
CA LEU A 170 4.43 16.12 -20.81
C LEU A 170 3.56 16.06 -22.06
N LEU A 171 2.53 15.21 -22.06
CA LEU A 171 1.59 15.10 -23.18
C LEU A 171 0.72 16.34 -23.37
N SER A 172 0.45 17.09 -22.29
CA SER A 172 -0.38 18.30 -22.36
C SER A 172 0.29 19.47 -23.10
N ASP A 173 1.62 19.45 -23.22
CA ASP A 173 2.38 20.62 -23.64
C ASP A 173 3.63 20.24 -24.43
N ARG A 174 3.45 20.14 -25.76
CA ARG A 174 4.53 19.86 -26.70
C ARG A 174 5.69 20.86 -26.67
N TYR A 175 5.47 22.08 -26.16
CA TYR A 175 6.54 23.09 -26.10
C TYR A 175 7.54 22.80 -24.98
N LEU A 176 7.20 21.94 -24.00
CA LEU A 176 8.15 21.50 -22.98
C LEU A 176 9.38 20.81 -23.59
N PHE A 177 9.19 20.02 -24.64
CA PHE A 177 10.28 19.33 -25.33
C PHE A 177 11.26 20.27 -26.04
N ARG A 178 10.89 21.55 -26.26
CA ARG A 178 11.81 22.56 -26.82
C ARG A 178 12.69 23.21 -25.74
N ASN A 179 12.37 23.05 -24.47
CA ASN A 179 13.09 23.70 -23.37
C ASN A 179 14.06 22.71 -22.70
N TYR A 180 15.37 22.90 -22.93
CA TYR A 180 16.42 22.02 -22.38
C TYR A 180 16.35 21.88 -20.85
N LYS A 181 15.82 22.88 -20.13
CA LYS A 181 15.67 22.84 -18.67
C LYS A 181 14.70 21.76 -18.19
N VAL A 182 13.73 21.37 -19.02
CA VAL A 182 12.84 20.23 -18.70
C VAL A 182 13.64 18.94 -18.59
N TYR A 183 14.62 18.75 -19.48
CA TYR A 183 15.53 17.59 -19.44
C TYR A 183 16.43 17.64 -18.21
N VAL A 184 16.92 18.83 -17.82
CA VAL A 184 17.70 18.97 -16.57
C VAL A 184 16.86 18.61 -15.35
N ALA A 185 15.62 19.08 -15.26
CA ALA A 185 14.70 18.71 -14.19
C ALA A 185 14.43 17.19 -14.18
N GLY A 186 14.26 16.58 -15.36
CA GLY A 186 14.07 15.14 -15.52
C GLY A 186 15.30 14.32 -15.10
N LEU A 187 16.51 14.74 -15.50
CA LEU A 187 17.77 14.11 -15.10
C LEU A 187 18.01 14.23 -13.59
N LEU A 188 17.72 15.38 -12.99
CA LEU A 188 17.76 15.55 -11.54
C LEU A 188 16.78 14.59 -10.86
N ALA A 189 15.55 14.52 -11.37
CA ALA A 189 14.54 13.63 -10.80
C ALA A 189 14.95 12.15 -10.87
N LEU A 190 15.49 11.72 -12.02
CA LEU A 190 16.01 10.39 -12.23
C LEU A 190 17.20 10.09 -11.31
N GLY A 191 18.14 11.02 -11.19
CA GLY A 191 19.30 10.89 -10.30
C GLY A 191 18.88 10.71 -8.84
N LEU A 192 17.90 11.49 -8.37
CA LEU A 192 17.35 11.36 -7.02
C LEU A 192 16.56 10.06 -6.82
N TYR A 193 15.88 9.55 -7.86
CA TYR A 193 15.12 8.30 -7.81
C TYR A 193 15.97 7.04 -7.99
N MET A 194 17.22 7.20 -8.47
CA MET A 194 18.16 6.11 -8.76
C MET A 194 18.38 5.13 -7.59
N PRO A 195 18.52 5.57 -6.32
CA PRO A 195 18.69 4.63 -5.20
C PRO A 195 17.53 3.64 -5.04
N HIS A 196 16.30 4.05 -5.36
CA HIS A 196 15.15 3.17 -5.36
C HIS A 196 15.17 2.19 -6.53
N LEU A 197 15.52 2.67 -7.74
CA LEU A 197 15.67 1.79 -8.92
C LEU A 197 16.74 0.72 -8.71
N TYR A 198 17.87 1.09 -8.09
CA TYR A 198 18.92 0.15 -7.74
C TYR A 198 18.43 -0.89 -6.72
N TRP A 199 17.65 -0.47 -5.71
CA TRP A 199 17.04 -1.40 -4.76
C TRP A 199 16.08 -2.38 -5.45
N GLN A 200 15.26 -1.89 -6.39
CA GLN A 200 14.36 -2.74 -7.18
C GLN A 200 15.14 -3.76 -8.01
N TYR A 201 16.24 -3.35 -8.66
CA TYR A 201 17.12 -4.25 -9.39
C TYR A 201 17.68 -5.37 -8.49
N GLN A 202 18.15 -5.03 -7.29
CA GLN A 202 18.65 -6.02 -6.31
C GLN A 202 17.57 -6.99 -5.80
N HIS A 203 16.29 -6.65 -5.96
CA HIS A 203 15.15 -7.45 -5.50
C HIS A 203 14.28 -7.95 -6.67
N ASP A 204 14.90 -8.17 -7.85
CA ASP A 204 14.23 -8.71 -9.03
C ASP A 204 12.97 -7.92 -9.47
N TRP A 205 12.98 -6.60 -9.28
CA TRP A 205 11.88 -5.71 -9.61
C TRP A 205 10.56 -6.09 -8.92
N VAL A 206 10.64 -6.62 -7.70
CA VAL A 206 9.50 -7.23 -6.99
C VAL A 206 8.27 -6.34 -6.95
N SER A 207 8.40 -5.04 -6.68
CA SER A 207 7.25 -4.14 -6.60
C SER A 207 6.59 -3.92 -7.96
N PHE A 208 7.40 -3.73 -9.00
CA PHE A 208 6.88 -3.53 -10.35
C PHE A 208 6.21 -4.78 -10.88
N ARG A 209 6.83 -5.94 -10.64
CA ARG A 209 6.21 -7.23 -10.99
C ARG A 209 4.89 -7.42 -10.28
N TYR A 210 4.85 -7.11 -8.99
CA TYR A 210 3.64 -7.17 -8.21
C TYR A 210 2.55 -6.29 -8.83
N HIS A 211 2.80 -4.99 -9.02
CA HIS A 211 1.77 -4.06 -9.52
C HIS A 211 1.36 -4.31 -10.97
N LEU A 212 2.28 -4.71 -11.85
CA LEU A 212 2.03 -4.84 -13.29
C LEU A 212 1.52 -6.22 -13.73
N PHE A 213 1.92 -7.30 -13.05
CA PHE A 213 1.69 -8.67 -13.52
C PHE A 213 1.00 -9.58 -12.50
N GLU A 214 1.22 -9.36 -11.20
CA GLU A 214 0.73 -10.29 -10.16
C GLU A 214 -0.52 -9.74 -9.45
N SER A 215 -0.68 -8.42 -9.38
CA SER A 215 -1.86 -7.77 -8.80
C SER A 215 -3.00 -7.70 -9.82
N ASN A 216 -4.22 -7.97 -9.35
CA ASN A 216 -5.46 -7.72 -10.09
C ASN A 216 -5.62 -8.43 -11.45
N VAL A 217 -5.08 -9.64 -11.59
CA VAL A 217 -5.41 -10.51 -12.73
C VAL A 217 -6.61 -11.37 -12.35
N ASN A 218 -7.81 -10.87 -12.64
CA ASN A 218 -9.07 -11.59 -12.43
C ASN A 218 -9.87 -11.63 -13.74
N PRO A 219 -10.70 -12.65 -14.00
CA PRO A 219 -11.66 -12.61 -15.09
C PRO A 219 -12.49 -11.34 -15.02
N TYR A 220 -12.64 -10.65 -16.15
CA TYR A 220 -13.37 -9.39 -16.22
C TYR A 220 -14.81 -9.55 -15.73
N LYS A 221 -15.27 -8.59 -14.93
CA LYS A 221 -16.67 -8.43 -14.53
C LYS A 221 -17.08 -7.00 -14.83
N ILE A 222 -18.25 -6.81 -15.44
CA ILE A 222 -18.81 -5.48 -15.74
C ILE A 222 -18.90 -4.58 -14.49
N SER A 223 -19.12 -5.20 -13.32
CA SER A 223 -19.12 -4.51 -12.04
C SER A 223 -17.81 -3.83 -11.70
N TYR A 224 -16.65 -4.26 -12.22
CA TYR A 224 -15.38 -3.58 -12.00
C TYR A 224 -15.38 -2.18 -12.61
N SER A 225 -15.80 -2.05 -13.86
CA SER A 225 -15.88 -0.77 -14.56
C SER A 225 -16.99 0.12 -14.00
N LEU A 226 -18.17 -0.44 -13.70
CA LEU A 226 -19.27 0.31 -13.10
C LEU A 226 -18.94 0.82 -11.69
N ASN A 227 -18.36 -0.03 -10.85
CA ASN A 227 -17.93 0.36 -9.50
C ASN A 227 -16.81 1.39 -9.54
N TYR A 228 -15.91 1.30 -10.54
CA TYR A 228 -14.89 2.32 -10.74
C TYR A 228 -15.52 3.68 -11.08
N LEU A 229 -16.40 3.76 -12.07
CA LEU A 229 -17.06 5.00 -12.49
C LEU A 229 -17.89 5.62 -11.35
N LEU A 230 -18.74 4.82 -10.72
CA LEU A 230 -19.56 5.27 -9.59
C LEU A 230 -18.68 5.65 -8.39
N GLY A 231 -17.62 4.88 -8.14
CA GLY A 231 -16.65 5.15 -7.08
C GLY A 231 -15.98 6.53 -7.25
N GLN A 232 -15.59 6.91 -8.46
CA GLN A 232 -14.98 8.23 -8.70
C GLN A 232 -15.93 9.38 -8.40
N LEU A 233 -17.21 9.25 -8.74
CA LEU A 233 -18.23 10.23 -8.38
C LEU A 233 -18.41 10.32 -6.86
N LEU A 234 -18.62 9.19 -6.19
CA LEU A 234 -18.89 9.16 -4.76
C LEU A 234 -17.68 9.61 -3.92
N LEU A 235 -16.46 9.32 -4.35
CA LEU A 235 -15.23 9.71 -3.65
C LEU A 235 -14.89 11.19 -3.86
N ALA A 236 -15.17 11.76 -5.03
CA ALA A 236 -15.08 13.20 -5.25
C ALA A 236 -16.03 13.97 -4.32
N GLY A 237 -17.11 13.32 -3.87
CA GLY A 237 -18.01 13.76 -2.83
C GLY A 237 -19.32 13.00 -2.99
N PRO A 238 -19.87 12.33 -1.97
CA PRO A 238 -21.03 11.45 -2.14
C PRO A 238 -22.22 12.12 -2.85
N LEU A 239 -22.37 13.44 -2.64
CA LEU A 239 -23.34 14.29 -3.33
C LEU A 239 -22.66 15.26 -4.30
N ALA A 240 -21.59 15.91 -3.85
CA ALA A 240 -20.94 16.96 -4.63
C ALA A 240 -20.18 16.45 -5.86
N GLY A 241 -19.79 15.17 -5.91
CA GLY A 241 -19.08 14.59 -7.05
C GLY A 241 -19.88 14.66 -8.35
N PHE A 242 -21.21 14.59 -8.27
CA PHE A 242 -22.13 14.80 -9.40
C PHE A 242 -22.14 16.25 -9.93
N ILE A 243 -21.54 17.18 -9.20
CA ILE A 243 -21.38 18.59 -9.61
C ILE A 243 -19.91 18.86 -9.94
N LEU A 244 -18.98 18.47 -9.07
CA LEU A 244 -17.56 18.76 -9.18
C LEU A 244 -16.91 18.06 -10.38
N LEU A 245 -17.19 16.77 -10.59
CA LEU A 245 -16.55 16.02 -11.67
C LEU A 245 -17.03 16.50 -13.05
N PRO A 246 -18.35 16.65 -13.32
CA PRO A 246 -18.81 17.25 -14.57
C PRO A 246 -18.34 18.69 -14.78
N ALA A 247 -18.29 19.51 -13.71
CA ALA A 247 -17.76 20.86 -13.79
C ALA A 247 -16.28 20.90 -14.19
N ALA A 248 -15.46 20.00 -13.64
CA ALA A 248 -14.04 19.89 -13.99
C ALA A 248 -13.83 19.50 -15.46
N PHE A 249 -14.62 18.56 -15.99
CA PHE A 249 -14.57 18.19 -17.41
C PHE A 249 -15.15 19.25 -18.34
N SER A 250 -16.10 20.07 -17.86
CA SER A 250 -16.73 21.14 -18.65
C SER A 250 -15.89 22.42 -18.72
N TYR A 251 -14.90 22.57 -17.83
CA TYR A 251 -13.98 23.69 -17.86
C TYR A 251 -13.11 23.66 -19.13
N LYS A 252 -12.95 24.80 -19.79
CA LYS A 252 -12.07 24.95 -20.95
C LYS A 252 -10.74 25.56 -20.51
N PRO A 253 -9.64 24.78 -20.47
CA PRO A 253 -8.34 25.28 -20.03
C PRO A 253 -7.82 26.42 -20.90
N GLN A 254 -7.29 27.47 -20.28
CA GLN A 254 -6.72 28.63 -20.96
C GLN A 254 -5.20 28.72 -20.78
N ARG A 255 -4.68 28.24 -19.64
CA ARG A 255 -3.26 28.33 -19.27
C ARG A 255 -2.56 26.97 -19.43
N ARG A 256 -1.25 26.99 -19.68
CA ARG A 256 -0.42 25.77 -19.80
C ARG A 256 -0.56 24.81 -18.60
N VAL A 257 -0.59 25.35 -17.38
CA VAL A 257 -0.83 24.55 -16.16
C VAL A 257 -2.23 23.93 -16.11
N GLU A 258 -3.26 24.62 -16.61
CA GLU A 258 -4.62 24.08 -16.64
C GLU A 258 -4.76 22.95 -17.65
N TRP A 259 -4.09 23.06 -18.80
CA TRP A 259 -3.98 21.95 -19.75
C TRP A 259 -3.30 20.73 -19.14
N ALA A 260 -2.21 20.92 -18.39
CA ALA A 260 -1.54 19.83 -17.70
C ALA A 260 -2.42 19.18 -16.61
N LEU A 261 -3.16 19.99 -15.85
CA LEU A 261 -4.16 19.52 -14.89
C LEU A 261 -5.27 18.71 -15.59
N TYR A 262 -5.81 19.23 -16.69
CA TYR A 262 -6.88 18.58 -17.45
C TYR A 262 -6.44 17.24 -18.05
N TYR A 263 -5.28 17.20 -18.71
CA TYR A 263 -4.71 15.96 -19.25
C TYR A 263 -4.42 14.95 -18.16
N THR A 264 -3.93 15.40 -17.00
CA THR A 264 -3.68 14.50 -15.86
C THR A 264 -4.97 13.93 -15.31
N MET A 265 -6.03 14.74 -15.17
CA MET A 265 -7.35 14.28 -14.75
C MET A 265 -7.94 13.28 -15.74
N ALA A 266 -8.10 13.69 -17.01
CA ALA A 266 -8.73 12.90 -18.05
C ALA A 266 -7.93 11.62 -18.34
N GLY A 267 -6.61 11.75 -18.47
CA GLY A 267 -5.70 10.64 -18.72
C GLY A 267 -5.66 9.64 -17.58
N THR A 268 -5.65 10.10 -16.32
CA THR A 268 -5.70 9.19 -15.16
C THR A 268 -7.02 8.42 -15.15
N TYR A 269 -8.15 9.13 -15.33
CA TYR A 269 -9.44 8.46 -15.30
C TYR A 269 -9.61 7.46 -16.44
N LEU A 270 -9.12 7.80 -17.64
CA LEU A 270 -9.10 6.90 -18.78
C LEU A 270 -8.18 5.69 -18.55
N PHE A 271 -6.95 5.91 -18.03
CA PHE A 271 -6.00 4.85 -17.76
C PHE A 271 -6.59 3.79 -16.82
N PHE A 272 -7.20 4.21 -15.72
CA PHE A 272 -7.80 3.27 -14.77
C PHE A 272 -9.13 2.69 -15.25
N LEU A 273 -9.89 3.40 -16.09
CA LEU A 273 -11.03 2.79 -16.79
C LEU A 273 -10.55 1.66 -17.73
N LEU A 274 -9.45 1.87 -18.45
CA LEU A 274 -8.86 0.82 -19.28
C LEU A 274 -8.31 -0.34 -18.43
N SER A 275 -7.72 -0.01 -17.27
CA SER A 275 -7.27 -1.02 -16.30
C SER A 275 -8.40 -1.85 -15.71
N SER A 276 -9.62 -1.31 -15.57
CA SER A 276 -10.75 -2.04 -14.99
C SER A 276 -11.24 -3.20 -15.85
N PHE A 277 -10.88 -3.23 -17.15
CA PHE A 277 -11.13 -4.38 -18.02
C PHE A 277 -10.22 -5.59 -17.72
N ARG A 278 -9.08 -5.38 -17.06
CA ARG A 278 -8.14 -6.45 -16.69
C ARG A 278 -8.36 -6.97 -15.26
N GLY A 279 -9.01 -6.19 -14.41
CA GLY A 279 -9.32 -6.57 -13.04
C GLY A 279 -9.95 -5.44 -12.25
N LYS A 280 -10.24 -5.70 -10.97
CA LYS A 280 -10.80 -4.68 -10.08
C LYS A 280 -9.78 -3.55 -9.88
N VAL A 281 -10.21 -2.31 -10.09
CA VAL A 281 -9.43 -1.12 -9.74
C VAL A 281 -9.87 -0.66 -8.35
N GLU A 282 -8.91 -0.50 -7.44
CA GLU A 282 -9.25 0.05 -6.12
C GLU A 282 -9.55 1.53 -6.24
N ALA A 283 -10.56 1.95 -5.49
CA ALA A 283 -11.17 3.27 -5.62
C ALA A 283 -10.17 4.41 -5.29
N ASN A 284 -9.12 4.11 -4.52
CA ASN A 284 -8.04 5.03 -4.15
C ASN A 284 -6.93 5.22 -5.17
N TRP A 285 -6.83 4.35 -6.19
CA TRP A 285 -5.75 4.43 -7.17
C TRP A 285 -5.65 5.77 -7.92
N PRO A 286 -6.74 6.43 -8.35
CA PRO A 286 -6.69 7.70 -9.06
C PRO A 286 -6.78 8.95 -8.15
N PHE A 287 -6.53 8.85 -6.84
CA PHE A 287 -6.72 9.99 -5.92
C PHE A 287 -5.92 11.25 -6.26
N HIS A 288 -4.77 11.13 -6.95
CA HIS A 288 -4.05 12.31 -7.45
C HIS A 288 -4.84 13.15 -8.45
N ALA A 289 -5.81 12.56 -9.16
CA ALA A 289 -6.71 13.29 -10.04
C ALA A 289 -7.67 14.23 -9.30
N PHE A 290 -7.78 14.14 -7.96
CA PHE A 290 -8.59 15.09 -7.21
C PHE A 290 -7.96 16.48 -7.16
N VAL A 291 -6.63 16.61 -7.27
CA VAL A 291 -5.97 17.91 -7.40
C VAL A 291 -6.51 18.68 -8.61
N PRO A 292 -6.48 18.14 -9.85
CA PRO A 292 -7.07 18.84 -10.98
C PRO A 292 -8.60 18.93 -10.90
N VAL A 293 -9.33 17.95 -10.36
CA VAL A 293 -10.79 18.10 -10.16
C VAL A 293 -11.11 19.33 -9.31
N ILE A 294 -10.40 19.55 -8.20
CA ILE A 294 -10.61 20.73 -7.34
C ILE A 294 -10.35 22.03 -8.12
N VAL A 295 -9.20 22.14 -8.80
CA VAL A 295 -8.79 23.38 -9.47
C VAL A 295 -9.67 23.69 -10.69
N LEU A 296 -9.99 22.69 -11.51
CA LEU A 296 -10.76 22.88 -12.74
C LEU A 296 -12.25 23.08 -12.44
N SER A 297 -12.82 22.33 -11.49
CA SER A 297 -14.21 22.56 -11.05
C SER A 297 -14.36 23.93 -10.39
N PHE A 298 -13.38 24.38 -9.59
CA PHE A 298 -13.38 25.75 -9.05
C PHE A 298 -13.45 26.78 -10.17
N SER A 299 -12.63 26.61 -11.21
CA SER A 299 -12.53 27.57 -12.30
C SER A 299 -13.84 27.64 -13.09
N TYR A 300 -14.49 26.50 -13.35
CA TYR A 300 -15.83 26.46 -13.95
C TYR A 300 -16.91 27.09 -13.07
N LEU A 301 -16.94 26.77 -11.77
CA LEU A 301 -17.95 27.26 -10.83
C LEU A 301 -17.77 28.76 -10.49
N ALA A 302 -16.57 29.30 -10.67
CA ALA A 302 -16.32 30.73 -10.54
C ALA A 302 -17.08 31.52 -11.63
N GLU A 303 -17.22 30.94 -12.82
CA GLU A 303 -17.90 31.53 -13.98
C GLU A 303 -19.38 31.11 -14.09
N ASN A 304 -19.80 30.04 -13.41
CA ASN A 304 -21.15 29.48 -13.56
C ASN A 304 -21.99 29.50 -12.26
N ASP A 305 -22.82 30.53 -12.12
CA ASP A 305 -23.65 30.80 -10.94
C ASP A 305 -24.64 29.69 -10.58
N LYS A 306 -25.26 29.06 -11.59
CA LYS A 306 -26.28 28.02 -11.36
C LYS A 306 -25.67 26.81 -10.65
N TRP A 307 -24.55 26.32 -11.18
CA TRP A 307 -23.83 25.17 -10.61
C TRP A 307 -23.22 25.53 -9.26
N ARG A 308 -22.69 26.74 -9.11
CA ARG A 308 -22.20 27.25 -7.83
C ARG A 308 -23.27 27.22 -6.75
N LYS A 309 -24.48 27.74 -7.03
CA LYS A 309 -25.60 27.72 -6.08
C LYS A 309 -26.00 26.29 -5.68
N ILE A 310 -25.96 25.33 -6.60
CA ILE A 310 -26.23 23.92 -6.30
C ILE A 310 -25.19 23.37 -5.33
N LEU A 311 -23.88 23.60 -5.59
CA LEU A 311 -22.82 23.17 -4.68
C LEU A 311 -23.04 23.72 -3.25
N PHE A 312 -23.31 25.02 -3.12
CA PHE A 312 -23.55 25.63 -1.80
C PHE A 312 -24.76 25.03 -1.06
N ARG A 313 -25.80 24.58 -1.77
CA ARG A 313 -26.94 23.85 -1.16
C ARG A 313 -26.56 22.45 -0.68
N LEU A 314 -25.57 21.81 -1.31
CA LEU A 314 -25.08 20.49 -0.92
C LEU A 314 -24.08 20.52 0.25
N VAL A 315 -23.45 21.67 0.51
CA VAL A 315 -22.45 21.83 1.58
C VAL A 315 -22.99 21.40 2.96
N PRO A 316 -24.14 21.88 3.45
CA PRO A 316 -24.65 21.50 4.78
C PRO A 316 -24.90 19.99 4.90
N VAL A 317 -25.46 19.37 3.87
CA VAL A 317 -25.73 17.92 3.84
C VAL A 317 -24.42 17.14 3.86
N THR A 318 -23.42 17.58 3.09
CA THR A 318 -22.12 16.93 3.05
C THR A 318 -21.37 17.07 4.38
N LEU A 319 -21.41 18.26 5.00
CA LEU A 319 -20.83 18.49 6.31
C LEU A 319 -21.47 17.61 7.39
N LEU A 320 -22.80 17.43 7.35
CA LEU A 320 -23.49 16.52 8.26
C LEU A 320 -22.99 15.08 8.07
N LEU A 321 -22.97 14.57 6.83
CA LEU A 321 -22.51 13.22 6.53
C LEU A 321 -21.05 12.99 6.96
N VAL A 322 -20.16 13.95 6.66
CA VAL A 322 -18.75 13.88 7.04
C VAL A 322 -18.60 13.95 8.56
N THR A 323 -19.35 14.79 9.26
CA THR A 323 -19.30 14.90 10.72
C THR A 323 -19.76 13.61 11.38
N VAL A 324 -20.88 13.04 10.94
CA VAL A 324 -21.36 11.73 11.40
C VAL A 324 -20.29 10.66 11.17
N THR A 325 -19.68 10.64 9.98
CA THR A 325 -18.59 9.69 9.66
C THR A 325 -17.39 9.87 10.59
N ARG A 326 -16.97 11.12 10.86
CA ARG A 326 -15.86 11.40 11.80
C ARG A 326 -16.14 10.86 13.20
N VAL A 327 -17.35 11.07 13.71
CA VAL A 327 -17.76 10.57 15.04
C VAL A 327 -17.76 9.04 15.08
N ILE A 328 -18.29 8.39 14.05
CA ILE A 328 -18.31 6.92 13.91
C ILE A 328 -16.89 6.32 13.82
N MET A 329 -15.95 7.04 13.21
CA MET A 329 -14.54 6.61 13.15
C MET A 329 -13.84 6.70 14.51
N ILE A 330 -14.21 7.67 15.36
CA ILE A 330 -13.65 7.82 16.72
C ILE A 330 -14.28 6.82 17.69
N GLY A 331 -15.60 6.72 17.69
CA GLY A 331 -16.35 5.94 18.68
C GLY A 331 -17.06 4.74 18.08
N ASP A 332 -17.03 3.62 18.78
CA ASP A 332 -17.82 2.42 18.47
C ASP A 332 -19.29 2.63 18.90
N ILE A 333 -19.99 3.53 18.21
CA ILE A 333 -21.37 3.95 18.55
C ILE A 333 -22.44 3.31 17.67
N VAL A 334 -22.06 2.75 16.51
CA VAL A 334 -23.00 2.15 15.55
C VAL A 334 -22.66 0.67 15.40
N PRO A 335 -23.65 -0.25 15.44
CA PRO A 335 -23.43 -1.70 15.30
C PRO A 335 -23.14 -2.12 13.84
N TRP A 336 -22.28 -1.37 13.14
CA TRP A 336 -21.93 -1.62 11.75
C TRP A 336 -20.60 -2.36 11.64
N LYS A 337 -20.67 -3.67 11.37
CA LYS A 337 -19.52 -4.59 11.36
C LYS A 337 -18.30 -4.09 10.55
N PRO A 338 -18.43 -3.52 9.34
CA PRO A 338 -17.27 -3.03 8.58
C PRO A 338 -16.52 -1.90 9.29
N VAL A 339 -17.22 -0.92 9.86
CA VAL A 339 -16.60 0.16 10.63
C VAL A 339 -15.94 -0.40 11.88
N LYS A 340 -16.64 -1.28 12.60
CA LYS A 340 -16.10 -1.89 13.81
C LYS A 340 -14.80 -2.65 13.51
N LYS A 341 -14.79 -3.42 12.42
CA LYS A 341 -13.61 -4.16 11.95
C LYS A 341 -12.45 -3.22 11.61
N GLU A 342 -12.73 -2.11 10.94
CA GLU A 342 -11.71 -1.19 10.44
C GLU A 342 -11.08 -0.32 11.53
N PHE A 343 -11.86 0.20 12.47
CA PHE A 343 -11.40 1.23 13.41
C PHE A 343 -11.36 0.80 14.87
N HIS A 344 -12.18 -0.17 15.27
CA HIS A 344 -12.43 -0.47 16.69
C HIS A 344 -12.00 -1.88 17.11
N ALA A 345 -11.66 -2.74 16.14
CA ALA A 345 -11.51 -4.17 16.37
C ALA A 345 -10.28 -4.59 17.15
N TRP A 346 -9.28 -3.71 17.22
CA TRP A 346 -7.99 -3.96 17.87
C TRP A 346 -7.86 -3.27 19.21
N LYS A 347 -8.98 -2.76 19.75
CA LYS A 347 -9.03 -2.12 21.06
C LYS A 347 -9.07 -3.20 22.16
N ASP A 348 -8.29 -2.96 23.22
CA ASP A 348 -8.26 -3.70 24.49
C ASP A 348 -7.74 -5.16 24.44
N TRP A 349 -8.31 -6.03 23.59
CA TRP A 349 -7.99 -7.46 23.61
C TRP A 349 -6.52 -7.81 23.31
N PRO A 350 -5.77 -7.08 22.46
CA PRO A 350 -4.34 -7.39 22.25
C PRO A 350 -3.50 -7.13 23.51
N ARG A 351 -3.91 -6.17 24.35
CA ARG A 351 -3.25 -5.90 25.63
C ARG A 351 -3.56 -6.99 26.65
N GLN A 352 -4.81 -7.46 26.70
CA GLN A 352 -5.19 -8.62 27.53
C GLN A 352 -4.42 -9.88 27.10
N MET A 353 -4.27 -10.09 25.80
CA MET A 353 -3.45 -11.20 25.30
C MET A 353 -1.98 -11.03 25.63
N ARG A 354 -1.44 -9.81 25.61
CA ARG A 354 -0.07 -9.56 26.10
C ARG A 354 0.12 -9.98 27.55
N GLU A 355 -0.83 -9.62 28.42
CA GLU A 355 -0.80 -10.01 29.84
C GLU A 355 -0.88 -11.54 29.98
N LYS A 356 -1.80 -12.18 29.25
CA LYS A 356 -1.97 -13.64 29.24
C LYS A 356 -0.76 -14.39 28.70
N THR A 357 -0.07 -13.85 27.70
CA THR A 357 1.09 -14.46 27.04
C THR A 357 2.42 -14.05 27.65
N GLY A 358 2.43 -13.25 28.72
CA GLY A 358 3.65 -12.79 29.39
C GLY A 358 4.55 -11.91 28.52
N GLY A 359 4.02 -11.28 27.46
CA GLY A 359 4.81 -10.44 26.55
C GLY A 359 5.64 -11.19 25.51
N ILE A 360 5.53 -12.52 25.42
CA ILE A 360 6.25 -13.37 24.46
C ILE A 360 5.90 -12.98 23.01
N PRO A 361 6.83 -13.02 22.03
CA PRO A 361 6.53 -12.70 20.63
C PRO A 361 5.40 -13.54 20.03
N VAL A 362 4.66 -12.97 19.10
CA VAL A 362 3.51 -13.62 18.45
C VAL A 362 3.75 -13.82 16.96
N VAL A 363 3.52 -15.03 16.46
CA VAL A 363 3.61 -15.39 15.04
C VAL A 363 2.20 -15.63 14.51
N PHE A 364 1.80 -14.88 13.50
CA PHE A 364 0.50 -15.02 12.82
C PHE A 364 0.64 -15.87 11.56
N ASN A 365 -0.34 -16.75 11.33
CA ASN A 365 -0.49 -17.43 10.05
C ASN A 365 -0.91 -16.43 8.96
N SER A 366 -0.05 -16.18 7.97
CA SER A 366 -0.38 -15.59 6.67
C SER A 366 -1.21 -14.30 6.63
N SER A 367 -1.17 -13.49 7.70
CA SER A 367 -1.83 -12.17 7.72
C SER A 367 -0.87 -11.08 8.21
N TYR A 368 -0.44 -10.23 7.27
CA TYR A 368 0.38 -9.07 7.61
C TYR A 368 -0.43 -7.99 8.33
N GLN A 369 -1.72 -7.87 8.00
CA GLN A 369 -2.62 -6.92 8.68
C GLN A 369 -2.75 -7.27 10.16
N GLN A 370 -3.08 -8.53 10.46
CA GLN A 370 -3.28 -8.98 11.84
C GLN A 370 -1.99 -8.87 12.67
N ALA A 371 -0.86 -9.32 12.12
CA ALA A 371 0.44 -9.18 12.80
C ALA A 371 0.77 -7.70 13.10
N SER A 372 0.58 -6.83 12.11
CA SER A 372 0.92 -5.41 12.25
C SER A 372 0.03 -4.70 13.28
N GLN A 373 -1.28 -4.95 13.22
CA GLN A 373 -2.25 -4.38 14.16
C GLN A 373 -2.02 -4.91 15.58
N TYR A 374 -1.84 -6.23 15.72
CA TYR A 374 -1.54 -6.84 17.02
C TYR A 374 -0.27 -6.24 17.63
N GLY A 375 0.81 -6.16 16.85
CA GLY A 375 2.09 -5.60 17.32
C GLY A 375 2.02 -4.13 17.70
N PHE A 376 1.15 -3.34 17.05
CA PHE A 376 0.89 -1.96 17.46
C PHE A 376 0.08 -1.91 18.76
N SER A 377 -1.05 -2.61 18.84
CA SER A 377 -1.99 -2.50 19.97
C SER A 377 -1.50 -3.19 21.25
N SER A 378 -0.79 -4.30 21.14
CA SER A 378 -0.20 -5.01 22.28
C SER A 378 1.13 -4.41 22.73
N GLY A 379 1.92 -3.90 21.77
CA GLY A 379 3.33 -3.54 21.97
C GLY A 379 4.28 -4.75 21.94
N GLN A 380 3.80 -5.96 21.65
CA GLN A 380 4.64 -7.15 21.46
C GLN A 380 5.26 -7.17 20.06
N VAL A 381 6.37 -7.91 19.93
CA VAL A 381 6.88 -8.29 18.62
C VAL A 381 5.86 -9.22 17.97
N ALA A 382 5.41 -8.86 16.77
CA ALA A 382 4.48 -9.66 15.98
C ALA A 382 5.05 -9.91 14.58
N TYR A 383 5.03 -11.16 14.14
CA TYR A 383 5.56 -11.60 12.86
C TYR A 383 4.47 -12.29 12.03
N SER A 384 4.46 -12.06 10.72
CA SER A 384 3.57 -12.76 9.80
C SER A 384 4.34 -13.84 9.04
N LEU A 385 4.03 -15.11 9.32
CA LEU A 385 4.62 -16.24 8.61
C LEU A 385 3.75 -16.59 7.40
N ASN A 386 4.25 -16.25 6.21
CA ASN A 386 3.46 -16.31 5.00
C ASN A 386 3.47 -17.71 4.36
N TYR A 387 2.29 -18.29 4.22
CA TYR A 387 2.05 -19.50 3.45
C TYR A 387 2.43 -19.32 1.98
N TYR A 388 3.03 -20.34 1.36
CA TYR A 388 3.57 -20.24 0.00
C TYR A 388 2.50 -19.99 -1.09
N ARG A 389 1.23 -20.35 -0.82
CA ARG A 389 0.11 -20.03 -1.72
C ARG A 389 -0.46 -18.62 -1.48
N GLY A 390 -0.05 -17.98 -0.39
CA GLY A 390 -0.43 -16.63 -0.04
C GLY A 390 0.32 -15.59 -0.87
N ARG A 391 -0.19 -14.36 -0.81
CA ARG A 391 0.50 -13.19 -1.37
C ARG A 391 1.74 -12.86 -0.55
N LYS A 392 2.85 -12.58 -1.23
CA LYS A 392 4.04 -11.98 -0.60
C LYS A 392 3.72 -10.61 -0.02
N ASN A 393 4.40 -10.25 1.06
CA ASN A 393 4.31 -8.96 1.71
C ASN A 393 5.67 -8.62 2.34
N GLN A 394 5.78 -7.48 3.02
CA GLN A 394 7.04 -6.97 3.57
C GLN A 394 7.65 -7.90 4.63
N PHE A 395 6.86 -8.73 5.32
CA PHE A 395 7.38 -9.72 6.26
C PHE A 395 8.26 -10.78 5.59
N ASN A 396 8.13 -11.00 4.27
CA ASN A 396 9.06 -11.86 3.52
C ASN A 396 10.46 -11.24 3.41
N PHE A 397 10.58 -9.91 3.46
CA PHE A 397 11.82 -9.19 3.16
C PHE A 397 12.57 -8.74 4.42
N ILE A 398 11.86 -8.43 5.50
CA ILE A 398 12.50 -8.06 6.78
C ILE A 398 13.08 -9.29 7.49
N PRO A 399 14.18 -9.17 8.26
CA PRO A 399 14.84 -10.29 8.93
C PRO A 399 14.26 -10.59 10.33
N LEU A 400 12.95 -10.42 10.53
CA LEU A 400 12.38 -10.53 11.87
C LEU A 400 12.35 -11.98 12.39
N GLU A 401 12.12 -12.95 11.51
CA GLU A 401 12.04 -14.36 11.89
C GLU A 401 13.39 -14.90 12.37
N ILE A 402 14.51 -14.35 11.86
CA ILE A 402 15.86 -14.77 12.24
C ILE A 402 16.10 -14.56 13.74
N PHE A 403 15.51 -13.52 14.32
CA PHE A 403 15.64 -13.21 15.74
C PHE A 403 14.69 -14.02 16.63
N LEU A 404 13.69 -14.67 16.03
CA LEU A 404 12.75 -15.53 16.75
C LEU A 404 13.22 -16.99 16.79
N LEU A 405 14.22 -17.38 16.00
CA LEU A 405 14.70 -18.76 15.94
C LEU A 405 15.13 -19.29 17.32
N GLY A 406 14.57 -20.43 17.70
CA GLY A 406 14.80 -21.10 18.98
C GLY A 406 14.21 -20.39 20.19
N GLN A 407 13.51 -19.26 20.00
CA GLN A 407 12.85 -18.52 21.08
C GLN A 407 11.43 -19.05 21.30
N PRO A 408 10.87 -18.90 22.51
CA PRO A 408 9.46 -19.15 22.73
C PRO A 408 8.60 -18.13 21.99
N VAL A 409 7.49 -18.58 21.41
CA VAL A 409 6.51 -17.75 20.73
C VAL A 409 5.09 -18.21 21.04
N TYR A 410 4.11 -17.35 20.83
CA TYR A 410 2.74 -17.79 20.61
C TYR A 410 2.41 -17.79 19.12
N TYR A 411 1.81 -18.88 18.64
CA TYR A 411 1.32 -18.97 17.26
C TYR A 411 -0.18 -18.71 17.21
N PHE A 412 -0.60 -17.79 16.35
CA PHE A 412 -1.99 -17.37 16.15
C PHE A 412 -2.45 -17.73 14.74
N ASP A 413 -3.65 -18.30 14.63
CA ASP A 413 -4.25 -18.69 13.36
C ASP A 413 -5.76 -18.36 13.34
N SER A 414 -6.19 -17.66 12.30
CA SER A 414 -7.61 -17.34 12.05
C SER A 414 -8.30 -18.26 11.06
N TYR A 415 -7.58 -19.20 10.44
CA TYR A 415 -8.05 -20.06 9.36
C TYR A 415 -8.34 -21.48 9.83
N ASN A 416 -7.49 -22.04 10.70
CA ASN A 416 -7.57 -23.44 11.13
C ASN A 416 -7.97 -23.57 12.61
N LEU A 417 -9.03 -22.87 13.03
CA LEU A 417 -9.49 -22.83 14.43
C LEU A 417 -9.67 -24.21 15.09
N PRO A 418 -10.21 -25.24 14.41
CA PRO A 418 -10.39 -26.57 15.01
C PRO A 418 -9.10 -27.24 15.50
N ASP A 419 -7.94 -26.83 14.96
CA ASP A 419 -6.65 -27.42 15.34
C ASP A 419 -6.21 -26.96 16.74
N PHE A 420 -6.84 -25.93 17.31
CA PHE A 420 -6.42 -25.27 18.54
C PHE A 420 -7.31 -25.63 19.71
N ARG A 421 -6.69 -25.96 20.84
CA ARG A 421 -7.38 -26.14 22.12
C ARG A 421 -7.95 -24.82 22.65
N ASP A 422 -7.19 -23.75 22.49
CA ASP A 422 -7.55 -22.42 22.98
C ASP A 422 -7.89 -21.48 21.82
N THR A 423 -9.02 -20.80 21.93
CA THR A 423 -9.47 -19.79 20.96
C THR A 423 -9.91 -18.53 21.70
N ILE A 424 -9.62 -17.38 21.12
CA ILE A 424 -10.15 -16.09 21.56
C ILE A 424 -11.12 -15.53 20.51
N HIS A 425 -12.27 -15.06 20.98
CA HIS A 425 -13.29 -14.41 20.17
C HIS A 425 -13.15 -12.89 20.30
N THR A 426 -12.93 -12.21 19.19
CA THR A 426 -12.70 -10.76 19.19
C THR A 426 -13.51 -10.08 18.07
N PRO A 427 -13.72 -8.76 18.12
CA PRO A 427 -14.31 -8.04 17.01
C PRO A 427 -13.47 -8.08 15.71
N ALA A 428 -12.15 -8.37 15.80
CA ALA A 428 -11.27 -8.53 14.64
C ALA A 428 -11.44 -9.90 13.95
N GLY A 429 -12.05 -10.86 14.65
CA GLY A 429 -12.18 -12.25 14.23
C GLY A 429 -11.87 -13.22 15.37
N ASN A 430 -11.97 -14.50 15.06
CA ASN A 430 -11.60 -15.58 15.98
C ASN A 430 -10.16 -15.97 15.72
N PHE A 431 -9.40 -16.21 16.79
CA PHE A 431 -8.01 -16.63 16.71
C PHE A 431 -7.80 -17.86 17.59
N GLY A 432 -7.43 -18.97 16.97
CA GLY A 432 -6.82 -20.08 17.68
C GLY A 432 -5.40 -19.67 18.07
N TYR A 433 -4.97 -19.96 19.28
CA TYR A 433 -3.60 -19.67 19.71
C TYR A 433 -2.97 -20.81 20.50
N ARG A 434 -1.66 -20.98 20.38
CA ARG A 434 -0.89 -21.96 21.15
C ARG A 434 0.50 -21.45 21.48
N TYR A 435 1.05 -21.92 22.58
CA TYR A 435 2.44 -21.69 22.95
C TYR A 435 3.36 -22.67 22.20
N ASP A 436 4.48 -22.17 21.69
CA ASP A 436 5.59 -22.97 21.20
C ASP A 436 6.86 -22.52 21.94
N SER A 437 7.53 -23.45 22.61
CA SER A 437 8.75 -23.15 23.37
C SER A 437 9.98 -22.98 22.48
N PHE A 438 9.93 -23.41 21.23
CA PHE A 438 11.09 -23.44 20.35
C PHE A 438 10.71 -23.16 18.90
N PHE A 439 10.56 -21.88 18.57
CA PHE A 439 10.16 -21.46 17.22
C PHE A 439 11.21 -21.83 16.18
N VAL A 440 10.77 -22.51 15.12
CA VAL A 440 11.61 -22.86 13.97
C VAL A 440 10.86 -22.57 12.68
N SER A 441 11.45 -21.74 11.81
CA SER A 441 10.96 -21.52 10.45
C SER A 441 12.07 -20.96 9.57
N PHE A 442 12.09 -21.34 8.29
CA PHE A 442 13.14 -20.91 7.36
C PHE A 442 12.61 -20.34 6.03
N PRO A 443 11.74 -19.30 6.05
CA PRO A 443 11.20 -18.69 4.84
C PRO A 443 12.25 -18.08 3.90
N LYS A 444 13.46 -17.78 4.41
CA LYS A 444 14.54 -17.18 3.62
C LYS A 444 15.56 -18.18 3.07
N ILE A 445 15.36 -19.50 3.26
CA ILE A 445 16.11 -20.49 2.48
C ILE A 445 15.60 -20.41 1.04
N GLU A 446 16.52 -20.27 0.09
CA GLU A 446 16.22 -20.21 -1.32
C GLU A 446 16.83 -21.40 -2.06
N PHE A 447 15.96 -22.21 -2.64
CA PHE A 447 16.34 -23.28 -3.55
C PHE A 447 16.51 -22.69 -4.95
N ILE A 448 17.73 -22.79 -5.48
CA ILE A 448 18.11 -22.26 -6.80
C ILE A 448 18.33 -23.46 -7.72
N PRO A 449 17.37 -23.77 -8.61
CA PRO A 449 17.51 -24.86 -9.58
C PRO A 449 18.70 -24.65 -10.51
N SER A 450 19.31 -25.75 -10.93
CA SER A 450 20.33 -25.76 -12.00
C SER A 450 19.76 -25.37 -13.37
N ALA A 451 18.46 -25.61 -13.58
CA ALA A 451 17.77 -25.39 -14.85
C ALA A 451 16.64 -24.37 -14.71
N SER A 452 16.45 -23.55 -15.74
CA SER A 452 15.37 -22.56 -15.81
C SER A 452 14.00 -23.17 -16.15
N SER A 453 13.97 -24.40 -16.65
CA SER A 453 12.76 -25.19 -16.89
C SER A 453 13.08 -26.68 -16.93
N TRP A 454 12.08 -27.51 -16.63
CA TRP A 454 12.20 -28.97 -16.71
C TRP A 454 11.20 -29.58 -17.68
N ARG A 455 11.56 -30.76 -18.20
CA ARG A 455 10.69 -31.57 -19.06
C ARG A 455 10.75 -33.02 -18.61
N ALA A 456 9.60 -33.68 -18.56
CA ALA A 456 9.51 -35.11 -18.25
C ALA A 456 8.40 -35.77 -19.08
N ARG A 457 8.54 -37.07 -19.36
CA ARG A 457 7.44 -37.86 -19.93
C ARG A 457 6.41 -38.17 -18.85
N ALA A 458 5.14 -38.26 -19.22
CA ALA A 458 4.11 -38.69 -18.27
C ALA A 458 4.48 -40.05 -17.63
N GLY A 459 4.41 -40.12 -16.30
CA GLY A 459 4.74 -41.34 -15.52
C GLY A 459 6.23 -41.60 -15.30
N GLN A 460 7.13 -40.73 -15.77
CA GLN A 460 8.56 -40.84 -15.47
C GLN A 460 8.97 -39.98 -14.28
N SER A 461 9.92 -40.50 -13.48
CA SER A 461 10.57 -39.73 -12.44
C SER A 461 11.39 -38.59 -13.03
N LEU A 462 11.37 -37.46 -12.32
CA LEU A 462 12.09 -36.24 -12.66
C LEU A 462 13.16 -35.98 -11.60
N SER A 463 14.41 -35.84 -12.03
CA SER A 463 15.52 -35.47 -11.15
C SER A 463 15.67 -33.94 -11.13
N LEU A 464 15.54 -33.37 -9.94
CA LEU A 464 15.68 -31.96 -9.67
C LEU A 464 16.96 -31.74 -8.89
N ASN A 465 17.84 -30.86 -9.38
CA ASN A 465 19.05 -30.51 -8.68
C ASN A 465 19.31 -29.00 -8.73
N GLY A 466 20.16 -28.55 -7.83
CA GLY A 466 20.52 -27.15 -7.72
C GLY A 466 21.29 -26.82 -6.45
N THR A 467 21.48 -25.53 -6.21
CA THR A 467 22.15 -25.01 -5.03
C THR A 467 21.16 -24.42 -4.06
N VAL A 468 21.57 -24.26 -2.81
CA VAL A 468 20.77 -23.60 -1.79
C VAL A 468 21.49 -22.39 -1.24
N ARG A 469 20.77 -21.27 -1.19
CA ARG A 469 21.23 -20.03 -0.57
C ARG A 469 20.43 -19.78 0.70
N MET A 470 21.11 -19.39 1.78
CA MET A 470 20.43 -19.05 3.03
C MET A 470 21.19 -17.98 3.79
N PRO A 471 20.51 -17.21 4.68
CA PRO A 471 21.18 -16.29 5.58
C PRO A 471 22.20 -16.99 6.48
N TYR A 472 23.34 -16.35 6.74
CA TYR A 472 24.41 -16.89 7.60
C TYR A 472 23.91 -17.36 8.97
N ARG A 473 23.00 -16.59 9.61
CA ARG A 473 22.41 -16.96 10.90
C ARG A 473 21.55 -18.22 10.86
N TYR A 474 20.92 -18.55 9.72
CA TYR A 474 20.24 -19.84 9.59
C TYR A 474 21.26 -20.98 9.61
N GLY A 475 22.37 -20.82 8.90
CA GLY A 475 23.44 -21.82 8.89
C GLY A 475 24.00 -22.10 10.28
N LEU A 476 24.29 -21.06 11.05
CA LEU A 476 24.71 -21.20 12.46
C LEU A 476 23.66 -21.96 13.28
N PHE A 477 22.40 -21.54 13.22
CA PHE A 477 21.32 -22.18 13.97
C PHE A 477 21.13 -23.66 13.60
N ILE A 478 21.15 -23.99 12.30
CA ILE A 478 20.98 -25.35 11.80
C ILE A 478 22.16 -26.24 12.20
N GLY A 479 23.38 -25.70 12.17
CA GLY A 479 24.61 -26.41 12.56
C GLY A 479 24.70 -26.68 14.06
N ASP A 480 24.31 -25.71 14.89
CA ASP A 480 24.47 -25.80 16.35
C ASP A 480 23.32 -26.54 17.04
N THR A 481 22.13 -26.54 16.43
CA THR A 481 20.93 -27.09 17.08
C THR A 481 20.94 -28.62 17.12
N LYS A 482 20.88 -29.17 18.33
CA LYS A 482 20.68 -30.61 18.57
C LYS A 482 19.21 -31.03 18.46
N ALA A 483 18.28 -30.09 18.43
CA ALA A 483 16.86 -30.37 18.31
C ALA A 483 16.52 -30.93 16.91
N GLU A 484 15.51 -31.79 16.86
CA GLU A 484 14.87 -32.19 15.61
C GLU A 484 14.02 -31.02 15.09
N LEU A 485 14.33 -30.54 13.88
CA LEU A 485 13.66 -29.36 13.31
C LEU A 485 12.24 -29.66 12.80
N LYS A 486 11.85 -30.95 12.73
CA LYS A 486 10.58 -31.42 12.16
C LYS A 486 10.27 -30.76 10.82
N ASP A 487 11.31 -30.50 10.05
CA ASP A 487 11.23 -29.79 8.79
C ASP A 487 10.78 -30.73 7.69
N THR A 488 10.03 -30.21 6.72
CA THR A 488 9.58 -31.01 5.59
C THR A 488 9.69 -30.16 4.33
N LEU A 489 10.49 -30.65 3.39
CA LEU A 489 10.58 -30.09 2.06
C LEU A 489 9.51 -30.71 1.16
N ARG A 490 8.75 -29.85 0.50
CA ARG A 490 7.74 -30.25 -0.48
C ARG A 490 7.90 -29.43 -1.77
N ILE A 491 7.36 -29.99 -2.84
CA ILE A 491 7.31 -29.34 -4.14
C ILE A 491 5.85 -29.09 -4.47
N ALA A 492 5.47 -27.82 -4.43
CA ALA A 492 4.13 -27.39 -4.81
C ALA A 492 4.03 -27.31 -6.33
N VAL A 493 3.01 -27.95 -6.88
CA VAL A 493 2.72 -27.97 -8.31
C VAL A 493 1.55 -27.03 -8.60
N PHE A 494 1.74 -26.16 -9.59
CA PHE A 494 0.72 -25.23 -10.09
C PHE A 494 0.47 -25.45 -11.57
N ASN A 495 -0.70 -25.05 -12.04
CA ASN A 495 -1.04 -24.87 -13.44
C ASN A 495 -1.67 -23.47 -13.64
N LYS A 496 -2.18 -23.20 -14.86
CA LYS A 496 -2.86 -21.93 -15.17
C LYS A 496 -4.08 -21.63 -14.28
N LYS A 497 -4.73 -22.64 -13.72
CA LYS A 497 -5.92 -22.51 -12.85
C LYS A 497 -5.55 -22.34 -11.37
N GLY A 498 -4.29 -22.55 -10.99
CA GLY A 498 -3.83 -22.41 -9.61
C GLY A 498 -3.07 -23.63 -9.11
N TRP A 499 -3.11 -23.83 -7.80
CA TRP A 499 -2.47 -24.99 -7.15
C TRP A 499 -3.12 -26.31 -7.60
N VAL A 500 -2.29 -27.34 -7.80
CA VAL A 500 -2.71 -28.68 -8.23
C VAL A 500 -2.52 -29.69 -7.10
N LYS A 501 -1.28 -29.86 -6.63
CA LYS A 501 -0.92 -30.80 -5.56
C LYS A 501 0.43 -30.45 -4.95
N ASP A 502 0.71 -31.05 -3.78
CA ASP A 502 2.04 -31.03 -3.16
C ASP A 502 2.69 -32.41 -3.30
N ILE A 503 3.96 -32.43 -3.69
CA ILE A 503 4.79 -33.64 -3.72
C ILE A 503 5.72 -33.57 -2.53
N MET A 504 5.58 -34.51 -1.60
CA MET A 504 6.43 -34.60 -0.42
C MET A 504 7.78 -35.16 -0.80
N THR A 505 8.85 -34.64 -0.19
CA THR A 505 10.22 -35.12 -0.42
C THR A 505 10.82 -35.62 0.88
N PRO A 506 11.73 -36.62 0.83
CA PRO A 506 12.39 -37.12 2.03
C PRO A 506 13.46 -36.16 2.57
N ALA A 507 13.88 -35.17 1.76
CA ALA A 507 15.01 -34.31 2.09
C ALA A 507 14.74 -33.41 3.29
N ARG A 508 15.77 -33.28 4.13
CA ARG A 508 15.77 -32.44 5.32
C ARG A 508 16.68 -31.23 5.17
N VAL A 509 16.35 -30.16 5.87
CA VAL A 509 17.10 -28.90 5.90
C VAL A 509 18.55 -29.12 6.33
N LYS A 510 18.80 -30.01 7.31
CA LYS A 510 20.17 -30.33 7.77
C LYS A 510 21.02 -30.98 6.67
N GLU A 511 20.43 -31.87 5.87
CA GLU A 511 21.11 -32.54 4.76
C GLU A 511 21.45 -31.54 3.64
N VAL A 512 20.46 -30.74 3.27
CA VAL A 512 20.59 -29.69 2.25
C VAL A 512 21.59 -28.61 2.69
N PHE A 513 21.61 -28.27 3.98
CA PHE A 513 22.58 -27.35 4.57
C PHE A 513 24.01 -27.89 4.48
N ALA A 514 24.23 -29.14 4.91
CA ALA A 514 25.56 -29.76 4.88
C ALA A 514 26.13 -29.85 3.46
N ALA A 515 25.28 -30.16 2.47
CA ALA A 515 25.70 -30.29 1.07
C ALA A 515 25.75 -28.95 0.29
N GLN A 516 25.19 -27.87 0.84
CA GLN A 516 24.91 -26.60 0.14
C GLN A 516 24.21 -26.75 -1.23
N SER A 517 23.57 -27.89 -1.43
CA SER A 517 22.98 -28.31 -2.69
C SER A 517 21.82 -29.26 -2.40
N PHE A 518 20.99 -29.50 -3.41
CA PHE A 518 19.95 -30.51 -3.34
C PHE A 518 19.95 -31.37 -4.61
N GLN A 519 19.61 -32.63 -4.43
CA GLN A 519 19.27 -33.55 -5.52
C GLN A 519 18.07 -34.38 -5.08
N LEU A 520 16.96 -34.23 -5.81
CA LEU A 520 15.68 -34.84 -5.47
C LEU A 520 15.15 -35.57 -6.69
N ASN A 521 14.82 -36.83 -6.51
CA ASN A 521 14.07 -37.57 -7.51
C ASN A 521 12.61 -37.57 -7.07
N ILE A 522 11.75 -37.00 -7.91
CA ILE A 522 10.31 -37.00 -7.68
C ILE A 522 9.60 -37.76 -8.78
N ASP A 523 8.46 -38.35 -8.46
CA ASP A 523 7.47 -38.71 -9.46
C ASP A 523 6.42 -37.61 -9.52
N PRO A 524 6.39 -36.79 -10.59
CA PRO A 524 5.36 -35.79 -10.74
C PRO A 524 3.96 -36.41 -10.75
N ALA A 525 3.76 -37.62 -11.30
CA ALA A 525 2.44 -38.23 -11.51
C ALA A 525 1.40 -37.21 -12.03
N LEU A 526 1.75 -36.55 -13.13
CA LEU A 526 0.94 -35.51 -13.80
C LEU A 526 0.62 -35.95 -15.23
N PRO A 527 -0.57 -35.62 -15.75
CA PRO A 527 -0.86 -35.81 -17.17
C PRO A 527 -0.06 -34.82 -18.03
N PRO A 528 0.02 -35.05 -19.36
CA PRO A 528 0.65 -34.11 -20.29
C PRO A 528 0.08 -32.69 -20.15
N GLY A 529 0.96 -31.70 -20.10
CA GLY A 529 0.57 -30.32 -19.84
C GLY A 529 1.71 -29.41 -19.41
N ARG A 530 1.35 -28.14 -19.15
CA ARG A 530 2.28 -27.13 -18.63
C ARG A 530 1.97 -26.85 -17.17
N TYR A 531 3.00 -26.98 -16.35
CA TYR A 531 2.95 -26.81 -14.90
C TYR A 531 4.05 -25.86 -14.44
N GLU A 532 3.98 -25.46 -13.18
CA GLU A 532 5.02 -24.72 -12.49
C GLU A 532 5.31 -25.41 -11.15
N LEU A 533 6.58 -25.58 -10.82
CA LEU A 533 7.03 -26.13 -9.53
C LEU A 533 7.52 -25.02 -8.61
N MET A 534 7.29 -25.17 -7.31
CA MET A 534 7.85 -24.29 -6.29
C MET A 534 8.32 -25.13 -5.10
N PHE A 535 9.54 -24.90 -4.64
CA PHE A 535 10.02 -25.46 -3.39
C PHE A 535 9.37 -24.73 -2.22
N ALA A 536 8.79 -25.49 -1.30
CA ALA A 536 8.19 -24.97 -0.10
C ALA A 536 8.64 -25.77 1.11
N LEU A 537 8.86 -25.07 2.22
CA LEU A 537 9.39 -25.66 3.44
C LEU A 537 8.45 -25.35 4.61
N ASN A 538 8.11 -26.35 5.41
CA ASN A 538 7.48 -26.14 6.72
C ASN A 538 8.32 -26.78 7.83
N CYS A 539 8.15 -26.29 9.05
CA CYS A 539 8.69 -26.91 10.25
C CYS A 539 7.55 -27.14 11.24
N GLY A 540 7.35 -28.39 11.67
CA GLY A 540 6.24 -28.76 12.55
C GLY A 540 4.87 -28.37 11.98
N PHE A 541 4.05 -27.73 12.82
CA PHE A 541 2.68 -27.30 12.48
C PHE A 541 2.61 -25.96 11.74
N TYR A 542 3.74 -25.28 11.53
CA TYR A 542 3.75 -24.00 10.82
C TYR A 542 3.40 -24.16 9.34
N PRO A 543 2.72 -23.17 8.72
CA PRO A 543 2.38 -23.22 7.31
C PRO A 543 3.67 -23.27 6.47
N PRO A 544 3.68 -24.03 5.36
CA PRO A 544 4.85 -24.07 4.49
C PRO A 544 5.07 -22.73 3.79
N THR A 545 6.31 -22.27 3.76
CA THR A 545 6.75 -21.01 3.20
C THR A 545 7.20 -21.17 1.75
N ALA A 546 7.19 -20.08 0.96
CA ALA A 546 7.71 -20.12 -0.41
C ALA A 546 9.23 -19.97 -0.39
N ASN A 547 9.95 -21.00 -0.84
CA ASN A 547 11.41 -21.10 -0.80
C ASN A 547 12.05 -21.14 -2.20
N SER A 548 11.27 -20.92 -3.26
CA SER A 548 11.79 -20.65 -4.61
C SER A 548 10.82 -19.78 -5.40
N LYS A 549 11.28 -19.26 -6.54
CA LYS A 549 10.37 -18.81 -7.60
C LYS A 549 9.63 -20.01 -8.20
N LYS A 550 8.55 -19.75 -8.91
CA LYS A 550 7.88 -20.76 -9.74
C LYS A 550 8.78 -21.13 -10.92
N ILE A 551 8.93 -22.42 -11.18
CA ILE A 551 9.83 -22.98 -12.19
C ILE A 551 9.00 -23.76 -13.21
N PRO A 552 9.05 -23.42 -14.50
CA PRO A 552 8.28 -24.11 -15.53
C PRO A 552 8.60 -25.61 -15.62
N LEU A 553 7.57 -26.43 -15.75
CA LEU A 553 7.62 -27.87 -16.01
C LEU A 553 6.70 -28.21 -17.19
N ILE A 554 7.22 -28.95 -18.17
CA ILE A 554 6.43 -29.49 -19.28
C ILE A 554 6.38 -31.01 -19.14
N ILE A 555 5.18 -31.56 -19.06
CA ILE A 555 4.94 -32.99 -19.16
C ILE A 555 4.47 -33.28 -20.59
N TYR A 556 5.15 -34.18 -21.30
CA TYR A 556 4.88 -34.53 -22.68
C TYR A 556 4.58 -36.01 -22.88
#